data_AF-A0AAV1F0L8-F1
#
_entry.id   AF-A0AAV1F0L8-F1
#
_cell.length_a   1.000
_cell.length_b   1.000
_cell.length_c   1.000
_cell.angle_alpha   90.00
_cell.angle_beta   90.00
_cell.angle_gamma   90.00
#
_symmetry.space_group_name_H-M   'P 1'
#
loop_
_entity.id
_entity.type
_entity.pdbx_description
1 polymer ?
#
loop_
_entity_poly.entity_id
_entity_poly.type
_entity_poly.pdbx_seq_one_letter_code
_entity_poly.pdbx_strand_id
1 'polypeptide(L)'
;MASGGPMMNGDLSRSPSQFGTLEETLQQMNILIQENRDLKEALRQTNLTMKERFEGLSAWREKQREEKDFLESRLEEARTRMETLTLQNQELNKRLGEEGSTGGGGSVMASSSQNAELDALRAQVSRLQAEKNDLVAMNSELQLRAEQDSKEDSFIEIIKVTDGGVDSVNDACGSELSRRLDLSMTASRLGNEEQTVSQLLQSLRNETQRAERLQAELQTSASRIRELMERKSNVEDSTQTTQAETKEDSGKEEAASEVENLKSQMMTLFKELQQAQSKLDEAEGMKKNLQDRCREVEQDVATLKAQLVEKQAVQSENNRLKLQLDSMQAESQLEQRKAGEERNNLAQLKDAYTKLFEDYNELKEEKKKRESQLVQKEVVEQLQQQLAAAEEALAAKQTRIDEMKQEIYRKEKELEQISVFQAQAEVYSSDFYAERTAREKLHEERERLAVQLEYVKKQNAHLQEEMESLGRRSLNEMQMRHGGASIHGAGASLVGRGTSTFCTDWHQGSIPEHACPKCNEILPDLDTLQIHIMDCIN
;
A
#
# COMPACT_ATOMS: atom_id res chain seq x y z
N MET A 1 -26.62 -40.38 22.23
CA MET A 1 -25.72 -41.55 22.18
C MET A 1 -24.56 -41.28 23.11
N ALA A 2 -24.42 -42.10 24.13
CA ALA A 2 -23.36 -42.05 25.12
C ALA A 2 -22.16 -42.85 24.62
N SER A 3 -20.94 -42.34 24.82
CA SER A 3 -19.71 -43.12 24.80
C SER A 3 -18.67 -42.35 25.62
N GLY A 4 -18.69 -42.60 26.93
CA GLY A 4 -17.62 -42.18 27.83
C GLY A 4 -16.45 -43.15 27.69
N GLY A 5 -15.30 -42.63 27.27
CA GLY A 5 -14.03 -43.34 27.35
C GLY A 5 -13.46 -43.26 28.77
N PRO A 6 -12.79 -44.32 29.28
CA PRO A 6 -12.25 -44.34 30.62
C PRO A 6 -10.97 -43.49 30.68
N MET A 7 -10.95 -42.49 31.56
CA MET A 7 -9.73 -41.76 31.89
C MET A 7 -8.86 -42.67 32.78
N MET A 8 -7.70 -43.07 32.25
CA MET A 8 -6.66 -43.77 32.99
C MET A 8 -6.06 -42.80 34.00
N ASN A 9 -6.33 -43.01 35.29
CA ASN A 9 -5.58 -42.37 36.37
C ASN A 9 -4.18 -42.99 36.41
N GLY A 10 -3.17 -42.16 36.17
CA GLY A 10 -1.77 -42.53 36.37
C GLY A 10 -1.48 -42.70 37.87
N ASP A 11 -0.83 -43.80 38.21
CA ASP A 11 -0.32 -44.09 39.54
C ASP A 11 0.65 -43.01 40.02
N LEU A 12 0.26 -42.31 41.09
CA LEU A 12 1.17 -41.50 41.89
C LEU A 12 1.81 -42.38 42.96
N SER A 13 2.99 -42.91 42.65
CA SER A 13 3.91 -43.47 43.64
C SER A 13 4.27 -42.41 44.68
N ARG A 14 3.63 -42.44 45.86
CA ARG A 14 3.99 -41.58 46.99
C ARG A 14 4.63 -42.42 48.09
N SER A 15 5.86 -42.07 48.45
CA SER A 15 6.62 -42.67 49.55
C SER A 15 5.91 -42.43 50.90
N PRO A 16 6.00 -43.37 51.87
CA PRO A 16 5.34 -43.25 53.15
C PRO A 16 6.28 -42.56 54.15
N SER A 17 6.54 -41.26 54.00
CA SER A 17 7.28 -40.49 55.01
C SER A 17 7.09 -38.98 54.81
N GLN A 18 5.97 -38.45 55.30
CA GLN A 18 5.83 -37.09 55.86
C GLN A 18 4.34 -36.84 56.14
N PHE A 19 3.91 -37.11 57.38
CA PHE A 19 2.72 -36.44 57.91
C PHE A 19 3.12 -34.98 58.13
N GLY A 20 2.89 -34.14 57.12
CA GLY A 20 2.81 -32.70 57.32
C GLY A 20 1.75 -32.43 58.38
N THR A 21 2.01 -31.46 59.24
CA THR A 21 1.07 -31.09 60.31
C THR A 21 -0.32 -30.81 59.73
N LEU A 22 -1.41 -31.05 60.48
CA LEU A 22 -2.79 -30.77 60.03
C LEU A 22 -2.91 -29.35 59.42
N GLU A 23 -2.13 -28.41 59.95
CA GLU A 23 -2.02 -27.04 59.47
C GLU A 23 -1.47 -26.91 58.03
N GLU A 24 -0.44 -27.67 57.67
CA GLU A 24 0.09 -27.69 56.29
C GLU A 24 -0.94 -28.24 55.30
N THR A 25 -1.72 -29.25 55.69
CA THR A 25 -2.78 -29.80 54.83
C THR A 25 -3.93 -28.81 54.65
N LEU A 26 -4.28 -28.03 55.68
CA LEU A 26 -5.28 -26.96 55.60
C LEU A 26 -4.78 -25.80 54.73
N GLN A 27 -3.50 -25.45 54.81
CA GLN A 27 -2.89 -24.44 53.93
C GLN A 27 -2.92 -24.90 52.46
N GLN A 28 -2.54 -26.15 52.19
CA GLN A 28 -2.64 -26.72 50.83
C GLN A 28 -4.09 -26.74 50.32
N MET A 29 -5.06 -27.10 51.16
CA MET A 29 -6.48 -27.06 50.79
C MET A 29 -6.95 -25.64 50.45
N ASN A 30 -6.53 -24.63 51.23
CA ASN A 30 -6.87 -23.23 50.95
C ASN A 30 -6.25 -22.73 49.64
N ILE A 31 -5.01 -23.12 49.34
CA ILE A 31 -4.35 -22.81 48.06
C ILE A 31 -5.15 -23.42 46.90
N LEU A 32 -5.50 -24.70 46.98
CA LEU A 32 -6.30 -25.37 45.93
C LEU A 32 -7.68 -24.75 45.75
N ILE A 33 -8.34 -24.31 46.83
CA ILE A 33 -9.61 -23.59 46.75
C ILE A 33 -9.43 -22.26 46.03
N GLN A 34 -8.34 -21.54 46.31
CA GLN A 34 -8.05 -20.28 45.65
C GLN A 34 -7.73 -20.48 44.17
N GLU A 35 -6.87 -21.42 43.82
CA GLU A 35 -6.57 -21.79 42.44
C GLU A 35 -7.84 -22.22 41.68
N ASN A 36 -8.75 -22.96 42.33
CA ASN A 36 -10.02 -23.34 41.72
C ASN A 36 -10.94 -22.13 41.46
N ARG A 37 -10.94 -21.14 42.36
CA ARG A 37 -11.67 -19.87 42.16
C ARG A 37 -11.06 -19.07 41.01
N ASP A 38 -9.74 -18.96 40.96
CA ASP A 38 -9.03 -18.22 39.93
C ASP A 38 -9.23 -18.87 38.55
N LEU A 39 -9.18 -20.21 38.47
CA LEU A 39 -9.50 -20.96 37.25
C LEU A 39 -10.95 -20.75 36.79
N LYS A 40 -11.91 -20.73 37.73
CA LYS A 40 -13.31 -20.44 37.40
C LYS A 40 -13.49 -19.04 36.85
N GLU A 41 -12.83 -18.04 37.44
CA GLU A 41 -12.91 -16.67 36.94
C GLU A 41 -12.22 -16.53 35.58
N ALA A 42 -11.04 -17.14 35.39
CA ALA A 42 -10.37 -17.16 34.09
C ALA A 42 -11.24 -17.82 33.00
N LEU A 43 -11.92 -18.93 33.32
CA LEU A 43 -12.86 -19.57 32.39
C LEU A 43 -14.08 -18.68 32.11
N ARG A 44 -14.56 -17.95 33.11
CA ARG A 44 -15.67 -16.99 32.93
C ARG A 44 -15.27 -15.84 32.00
N GLN A 45 -14.07 -15.28 32.19
CA GLN A 45 -13.53 -14.19 31.38
C GLN A 45 -13.23 -14.61 29.94
N THR A 46 -12.70 -15.82 29.74
CA THR A 46 -12.46 -16.36 28.39
C THR A 46 -13.78 -16.61 27.65
N ASN A 47 -14.80 -17.14 28.32
CA ASN A 47 -16.14 -17.30 27.74
C ASN A 47 -16.78 -15.95 27.39
N LEU A 48 -16.63 -14.93 28.24
CA LEU A 48 -17.15 -13.58 27.96
C LEU A 48 -16.46 -12.98 26.73
N THR A 49 -15.12 -13.00 26.69
CA THR A 49 -14.33 -12.54 25.53
C THR A 49 -14.73 -13.28 24.26
N MET A 50 -14.96 -14.59 24.34
CA MET A 50 -15.38 -15.39 23.19
C MET A 50 -16.77 -14.99 22.70
N LYS A 51 -17.71 -14.76 23.63
CA LYS A 51 -19.06 -14.27 23.31
C LYS A 51 -19.02 -12.90 22.63
N GLU A 52 -18.25 -11.95 23.15
CA GLU A 52 -18.07 -10.63 22.54
C GLU A 52 -17.47 -10.72 21.13
N ARG A 53 -16.49 -11.60 20.92
CA ARG A 53 -15.93 -11.86 19.58
C ARG A 53 -16.96 -12.45 18.63
N PHE A 54 -17.79 -13.38 19.09
CA PHE A 54 -18.87 -13.96 18.27
C PHE A 54 -19.93 -12.92 17.92
N GLU A 55 -20.32 -12.06 18.87
CA GLU A 55 -21.24 -10.95 18.63
C GLU A 55 -20.66 -9.96 17.62
N GLY A 56 -19.38 -9.58 17.77
CA GLY A 56 -18.67 -8.71 16.82
C GLY A 56 -18.58 -9.30 15.41
N LEU A 57 -18.26 -10.60 15.28
CA LEU A 57 -18.24 -11.30 13.98
C LEU A 57 -19.64 -11.40 13.35
N SER A 58 -20.67 -11.58 14.17
CA SER A 58 -22.05 -11.66 13.69
C SER A 58 -22.54 -10.30 13.19
N ALA A 59 -22.25 -9.22 13.93
CA ALA A 59 -22.55 -7.85 13.50
C ALA A 59 -21.78 -7.46 12.23
N TRP A 60 -20.50 -7.83 12.14
CA TRP A 60 -19.72 -7.59 10.92
C TRP A 60 -20.29 -8.35 9.72
N ARG A 61 -20.67 -9.61 9.88
CA ARG A 61 -21.32 -10.41 8.82
C ARG A 61 -22.63 -9.77 8.36
N GLU A 62 -23.43 -9.26 9.28
CA GLU A 62 -24.69 -8.60 8.93
C GLU A 62 -24.45 -7.29 8.19
N LYS A 63 -23.48 -6.48 8.63
CA LYS A 63 -23.08 -5.27 7.91
C LYS A 63 -22.59 -5.57 6.49
N GLN A 64 -21.83 -6.65 6.30
CA GLN A 64 -21.40 -7.08 4.97
C GLN A 64 -22.57 -7.52 4.07
N ARG A 65 -23.62 -8.11 4.66
CA ARG A 65 -24.86 -8.44 3.95
C ARG A 65 -25.59 -7.16 3.53
N GLU A 66 -25.79 -6.22 4.45
CA GLU A 66 -26.44 -4.94 4.17
C GLU A 66 -25.71 -4.13 3.08
N GLU A 67 -24.38 -4.07 3.12
CA GLU A 67 -23.57 -3.41 2.09
C GLU A 67 -23.73 -4.07 0.72
N LYS A 68 -23.75 -5.41 0.68
CA LYS A 68 -24.00 -6.17 -0.55
C LYS A 68 -25.39 -5.88 -1.11
N ASP A 69 -26.42 -5.95 -0.27
CA ASP A 69 -27.82 -5.73 -0.68
C ASP A 69 -28.02 -4.28 -1.18
N PHE A 70 -27.36 -3.30 -0.56
CA PHE A 70 -27.35 -1.91 -1.03
C PHE A 70 -26.73 -1.77 -2.42
N LEU A 71 -25.58 -2.40 -2.66
CA LEU A 71 -24.92 -2.37 -3.98
C LEU A 71 -25.77 -3.08 -5.04
N GLU A 72 -26.36 -4.23 -4.72
CA GLU A 72 -27.29 -4.93 -5.62
C GLU A 72 -28.50 -4.07 -5.96
N SER A 73 -29.13 -3.41 -4.98
CA SER A 73 -30.23 -2.47 -5.22
C SER A 73 -29.82 -1.30 -6.12
N ARG A 74 -28.61 -0.75 -5.93
CA ARG A 74 -28.10 0.35 -6.77
C ARG A 74 -27.80 -0.09 -8.20
N LEU A 75 -27.28 -1.30 -8.38
CA LEU A 75 -27.07 -1.88 -9.70
C LEU A 75 -28.40 -2.13 -10.41
N GLU A 76 -29.42 -2.59 -9.70
CA GLU A 76 -30.75 -2.81 -10.27
C GLU A 76 -31.44 -1.49 -10.64
N GLU A 77 -31.30 -0.43 -9.82
CA GLU A 77 -31.71 0.92 -10.20
C GLU A 77 -30.98 1.42 -11.46
N ALA A 78 -29.67 1.17 -11.58
CA ALA A 78 -28.91 1.57 -12.76
C ALA A 78 -29.35 0.78 -14.01
N ARG A 79 -29.59 -0.52 -13.86
CA ARG A 79 -30.11 -1.41 -14.91
C ARG A 79 -31.46 -0.92 -15.41
N THR A 80 -32.41 -0.68 -14.51
CA THR A 80 -33.75 -0.18 -14.87
C THR A 80 -33.71 1.20 -15.53
N ARG A 81 -32.85 2.12 -15.07
CA ARG A 81 -32.63 3.42 -15.75
C ARG A 81 -32.07 3.24 -17.16
N MET A 82 -31.10 2.34 -17.33
CA MET A 82 -30.52 2.03 -18.64
C MET A 82 -31.54 1.39 -19.57
N GLU A 83 -32.34 0.45 -19.09
CA GLU A 83 -33.45 -0.16 -19.85
C GLU A 83 -34.48 0.91 -20.26
N THR A 84 -34.81 1.83 -19.37
CA THR A 84 -35.72 2.94 -19.69
C THR A 84 -35.14 3.85 -20.78
N LEU A 85 -33.86 4.24 -20.65
CA LEU A 85 -33.18 5.07 -21.66
C LEU A 85 -33.02 4.36 -23.00
N THR A 86 -32.74 3.06 -23.00
CA THR A 86 -32.64 2.28 -24.24
C THR A 86 -33.99 2.16 -24.93
N LEU A 87 -35.09 1.96 -24.19
CA LEU A 87 -36.45 2.01 -24.75
C LEU A 87 -36.79 3.41 -25.29
N GLN A 88 -36.46 4.48 -24.57
CA GLN A 88 -36.65 5.85 -25.05
C GLN A 88 -35.83 6.14 -26.31
N ASN A 89 -34.57 5.70 -26.37
CA ASN A 89 -33.74 5.84 -27.57
C ASN A 89 -34.28 5.03 -28.76
N GLN A 90 -34.79 3.82 -28.51
CA GLN A 90 -35.44 3.02 -29.56
C GLN A 90 -36.72 3.70 -30.06
N GLU A 91 -37.53 4.27 -29.17
CA GLU A 91 -38.74 5.02 -29.52
C GLU A 91 -38.42 6.31 -30.30
N LEU A 92 -37.42 7.08 -29.87
CA LEU A 92 -36.93 8.26 -30.61
C LEU A 92 -36.40 7.87 -31.99
N ASN A 93 -35.64 6.77 -32.11
CA ASN A 93 -35.16 6.26 -33.39
C ASN A 93 -36.31 5.81 -34.30
N LYS A 94 -37.37 5.20 -33.75
CA LYS A 94 -38.58 4.85 -34.53
C LYS A 94 -39.29 6.11 -35.01
N ARG A 95 -39.45 7.12 -34.16
CA ARG A 95 -40.06 8.41 -34.55
C ARG A 95 -39.26 9.13 -35.63
N LEU A 96 -37.93 9.16 -35.52
CA LEU A 96 -37.06 9.70 -36.57
C LEU A 96 -37.15 8.88 -37.88
N GLY A 97 -37.35 7.57 -37.79
CA GLY A 97 -37.58 6.70 -38.95
C GLY A 97 -38.95 6.90 -39.61
N GLU A 98 -40.01 7.11 -38.82
CA GLU A 98 -41.38 7.33 -39.28
C GLU A 98 -41.61 8.75 -39.83
N GLU A 99 -40.99 9.76 -39.22
CA GLU A 99 -40.91 11.14 -39.75
C GLU A 99 -40.12 11.19 -41.07
N GLY A 100 -39.20 10.24 -41.29
CA GLY A 100 -38.49 10.06 -42.55
C GLY A 100 -39.29 9.34 -43.66
N SER A 101 -40.42 8.68 -43.33
CA SER A 101 -41.17 7.84 -44.29
C SER A 101 -42.46 8.47 -44.82
N THR A 102 -42.98 9.53 -44.18
CA THR A 102 -44.34 10.04 -44.51
C THR A 102 -44.41 11.51 -44.94
N GLY A 103 -43.27 12.19 -45.12
CA GLY A 103 -43.21 13.58 -45.59
C GLY A 103 -42.24 13.73 -46.77
N GLY A 104 -42.76 14.06 -47.94
CA GLY A 104 -42.01 14.11 -49.20
C GLY A 104 -40.78 15.02 -49.19
N GLY A 105 -39.75 14.56 -49.88
CA GLY A 105 -38.87 15.37 -50.74
C GLY A 105 -37.76 16.21 -50.11
N GLY A 106 -37.77 16.51 -48.81
CA GLY A 106 -36.81 17.47 -48.22
C GLY A 106 -35.64 16.90 -47.42
N SER A 107 -35.80 15.74 -46.76
CA SER A 107 -34.87 15.31 -45.70
C SER A 107 -33.76 14.35 -46.14
N VAL A 108 -33.89 13.69 -47.30
CA VAL A 108 -32.88 12.74 -47.79
C VAL A 108 -31.58 13.45 -48.20
N MET A 109 -31.64 14.71 -48.66
CA MET A 109 -30.42 15.48 -48.91
C MET A 109 -29.71 15.89 -47.61
N ALA A 110 -30.43 16.29 -46.56
CA ALA A 110 -29.82 16.72 -45.31
C ALA A 110 -29.16 15.57 -44.53
N SER A 111 -29.78 14.38 -44.49
CA SER A 111 -29.17 13.21 -43.86
C SER A 111 -28.00 12.64 -44.67
N SER A 112 -28.07 12.71 -46.01
CA SER A 112 -26.95 12.35 -46.88
C SER A 112 -25.78 13.33 -46.79
N SER A 113 -26.05 14.64 -46.64
CA SER A 113 -25.03 15.66 -46.39
C SER A 113 -24.42 15.52 -44.99
N GLN A 114 -25.21 15.26 -43.95
CA GLN A 114 -24.69 15.03 -42.61
C GLN A 114 -23.89 13.72 -42.52
N ASN A 115 -24.30 12.65 -43.20
CA ASN A 115 -23.50 11.42 -43.30
C ASN A 115 -22.22 11.65 -44.12
N ALA A 116 -22.28 12.38 -45.23
CA ALA A 116 -21.09 12.73 -46.00
C ALA A 116 -20.12 13.64 -45.22
N GLU A 117 -20.64 14.54 -44.40
CA GLU A 117 -19.86 15.41 -43.51
C GLU A 117 -19.25 14.62 -42.34
N LEU A 118 -20.00 13.68 -41.75
CA LEU A 118 -19.47 12.74 -40.74
C LEU A 118 -18.40 11.82 -41.32
N ASP A 119 -18.58 11.32 -42.54
CA ASP A 119 -17.58 10.49 -43.21
C ASP A 119 -16.35 11.31 -43.65
N ALA A 120 -16.53 12.58 -44.04
CA ALA A 120 -15.44 13.51 -44.29
C ALA A 120 -14.64 13.84 -43.01
N LEU A 121 -15.33 14.04 -41.88
CA LEU A 121 -14.72 14.24 -40.57
C LEU A 121 -14.00 12.97 -40.09
N ARG A 122 -14.57 11.78 -40.28
CA ARG A 122 -13.88 10.51 -40.00
C ARG A 122 -12.63 10.37 -40.86
N ALA A 123 -12.69 10.68 -42.15
CA ALA A 123 -11.53 10.64 -43.03
C ALA A 123 -10.46 11.66 -42.61
N GLN A 124 -10.86 12.85 -42.14
CA GLN A 124 -9.95 13.85 -41.60
C GLN A 124 -9.29 13.38 -40.30
N VAL A 125 -10.05 12.75 -39.40
CA VAL A 125 -9.51 12.14 -38.16
C VAL A 125 -8.52 11.03 -38.52
N SER A 126 -8.81 10.17 -39.49
CA SER A 126 -7.87 9.14 -39.95
C SER A 126 -6.58 9.74 -40.53
N ARG A 127 -6.65 10.84 -41.28
CA ARG A 127 -5.46 11.55 -41.79
C ARG A 127 -4.64 12.16 -40.66
N LEU A 128 -5.28 12.86 -39.72
CA LEU A 128 -4.61 13.43 -38.56
C LEU A 128 -4.00 12.35 -37.65
N GLN A 129 -4.64 11.18 -37.56
CA GLN A 129 -4.08 10.04 -36.83
C GLN A 129 -2.82 9.49 -37.52
N ALA A 130 -2.79 9.45 -38.86
CA ALA A 130 -1.61 9.07 -39.62
C ALA A 130 -0.48 10.10 -39.46
N GLU A 131 -0.76 11.40 -39.62
CA GLU A 131 0.22 12.47 -39.40
C GLU A 131 0.77 12.47 -37.96
N LYS A 132 -0.09 12.22 -36.96
CA LYS A 132 0.35 12.03 -35.57
C LYS A 132 1.32 10.86 -35.45
N ASN A 133 1.03 9.73 -36.08
CA ASN A 133 1.91 8.56 -36.03
C ASN A 133 3.25 8.85 -36.74
N ASP A 134 3.24 9.56 -37.85
CA ASP A 134 4.45 9.98 -38.57
C ASP A 134 5.29 10.97 -37.73
N LEU A 135 4.65 11.92 -37.05
CA LEU A 135 5.31 12.84 -36.12
C LEU A 135 5.89 12.12 -34.90
N VAL A 136 5.21 11.09 -34.40
CA VAL A 136 5.74 10.24 -33.31
C VAL A 136 6.92 9.41 -33.79
N ALA A 137 6.89 8.89 -35.02
CA ALA A 137 8.02 8.19 -35.62
C ALA A 137 9.23 9.11 -35.83
N MET A 138 9.02 10.32 -36.37
CA MET A 138 10.07 11.33 -36.49
C MET A 138 10.61 11.77 -35.13
N ASN A 139 9.77 11.95 -34.10
CA ASN A 139 10.25 12.22 -32.75
C ASN A 139 11.08 11.06 -32.19
N SER A 140 10.67 9.82 -32.45
CA SER A 140 11.42 8.64 -32.03
C SER A 140 12.78 8.55 -32.75
N GLU A 141 12.85 8.91 -34.04
CA GLU A 141 14.11 9.00 -34.78
C GLU A 141 15.00 10.14 -34.27
N LEU A 142 14.42 11.33 -34.03
CA LEU A 142 15.15 12.48 -33.46
C LEU A 142 15.68 12.17 -32.06
N GLN A 143 14.93 11.42 -31.26
CA GLN A 143 15.34 11.01 -29.93
C GLN A 143 16.45 9.95 -29.99
N LEU A 144 16.38 8.99 -30.92
CA LEU A 144 17.47 8.05 -31.18
C LEU A 144 18.74 8.75 -31.72
N ARG A 145 18.59 9.80 -32.54
CA ARG A 145 19.71 10.63 -33.00
C ARG A 145 20.32 11.44 -31.86
N ALA A 146 19.50 12.05 -30.99
CA ALA A 146 19.98 12.71 -29.79
C ALA A 146 20.71 11.75 -28.83
N GLU A 147 20.25 10.50 -28.73
CA GLU A 147 20.93 9.45 -27.97
C GLU A 147 22.23 8.97 -28.65
N GLN A 148 22.33 9.00 -29.98
CA GLN A 148 23.57 8.75 -30.72
C GLN A 148 24.58 9.90 -30.56
N ASP A 149 24.13 11.16 -30.65
CA ASP A 149 24.95 12.34 -30.41
C ASP A 149 25.49 12.34 -28.96
N SER A 150 24.70 11.84 -27.99
CA SER A 150 25.15 11.64 -26.60
C SER A 150 26.21 10.56 -26.42
N LYS A 151 26.33 9.61 -27.36
CA LYS A 151 27.36 8.55 -27.36
C LYS A 151 28.62 8.96 -28.12
N GLU A 152 28.54 9.90 -29.07
CA GLU A 152 29.71 10.50 -29.72
C GLU A 152 30.44 11.50 -28.80
N ASP A 153 29.74 12.12 -27.84
CA ASP A 153 30.34 12.95 -26.77
C ASP A 153 30.97 12.14 -25.60
N SER A 154 30.93 10.80 -25.68
CA SER A 154 31.57 9.88 -24.72
C SER A 154 32.97 9.42 -25.18
N PHE A 155 33.64 10.19 -26.05
CA PHE A 155 35.05 10.00 -26.41
C PHE A 155 35.92 11.12 -25.81
N ILE A 156 35.95 11.22 -24.48
CA ILE A 156 37.07 11.85 -23.78
C ILE A 156 37.79 10.74 -23.00
N GLU A 157 38.82 10.22 -23.63
CA GLU A 157 39.85 9.39 -23.05
C GLU A 157 40.47 10.12 -21.86
N ILE A 158 40.31 9.58 -20.65
CA ILE A 158 40.93 10.09 -19.42
C ILE A 158 42.45 9.87 -19.55
N ILE A 159 43.16 10.88 -20.08
CA ILE A 159 44.62 10.96 -20.00
C ILE A 159 44.97 11.38 -18.57
N LYS A 160 45.54 10.44 -17.82
CA LYS A 160 46.18 10.68 -16.52
C LYS A 160 47.35 11.64 -16.71
N VAL A 161 47.30 12.76 -16.00
CA VAL A 161 48.37 13.74 -15.92
C VAL A 161 49.58 13.13 -15.20
N THR A 162 50.73 13.11 -15.88
CA THR A 162 52.05 13.09 -15.26
C THR A 162 52.90 14.21 -15.84
N ASP A 163 53.10 15.21 -14.99
CA ASP A 163 54.35 15.93 -14.73
C ASP A 163 54.92 16.93 -15.78
N GLY A 164 55.43 18.04 -15.24
CA GLY A 164 56.38 18.94 -15.91
C GLY A 164 55.79 20.17 -16.59
N GLY A 165 55.71 21.28 -15.85
CA GLY A 165 55.26 22.58 -16.36
C GLY A 165 56.25 23.29 -17.29
N VAL A 166 55.72 24.23 -18.08
CA VAL A 166 56.33 25.52 -18.45
C VAL A 166 55.27 26.41 -19.12
N ASP A 167 55.45 27.71 -18.92
CA ASP A 167 54.53 28.82 -19.12
C ASP A 167 54.10 29.15 -20.56
N SER A 168 52.95 29.84 -20.60
CA SER A 168 52.47 30.83 -21.60
C SER A 168 52.13 30.33 -22.99
N VAL A 169 50.82 30.32 -23.34
CA VAL A 169 50.19 31.19 -24.36
C VAL A 169 48.65 31.18 -24.13
N ASN A 170 48.02 32.36 -24.24
CA ASN A 170 46.59 32.62 -24.51
C ASN A 170 45.76 31.42 -25.01
N ASP A 171 44.55 31.22 -24.49
CA ASP A 171 43.34 31.85 -25.04
C ASP A 171 42.11 31.43 -24.22
N ALA A 172 41.24 32.39 -23.94
CA ALA A 172 40.01 32.19 -23.20
C ALA A 172 38.86 32.08 -24.21
N CYS A 173 38.28 30.89 -24.42
CA CYS A 173 36.91 30.80 -24.95
C CYS A 173 36.37 29.37 -24.88
N GLY A 174 35.17 29.19 -24.33
CA GLY A 174 34.50 27.88 -24.42
C GLY A 174 33.20 27.69 -23.64
N SER A 175 32.77 28.65 -22.81
CA SER A 175 31.53 28.47 -22.02
C SER A 175 30.55 29.65 -22.03
N GLU A 176 30.71 30.63 -22.93
CA GLU A 176 29.76 31.76 -23.04
C GLU A 176 28.89 31.77 -24.30
N LEU A 177 29.09 30.88 -25.28
CA LEU A 177 28.44 31.06 -26.59
C LEU A 177 26.98 30.56 -26.68
N SER A 178 26.53 29.68 -25.79
CA SER A 178 25.12 29.21 -25.82
C SER A 178 24.18 30.09 -25.00
N ARG A 179 24.65 30.71 -23.91
CA ARG A 179 23.83 31.62 -23.08
C ARG A 179 23.84 33.07 -23.59
N ARG A 180 24.76 33.44 -24.49
CA ARG A 180 24.91 34.82 -25.01
C ARG A 180 24.05 35.12 -26.25
N LEU A 181 23.64 34.14 -27.05
CA LEU A 181 22.80 34.40 -28.24
C LEU A 181 21.36 34.82 -27.86
N ASP A 182 20.75 34.17 -26.86
CA ASP A 182 19.37 34.49 -26.46
C ASP A 182 19.25 35.79 -25.63
N LEU A 183 20.28 36.14 -24.85
CA LEU A 183 20.35 37.45 -24.18
C LEU A 183 20.70 38.60 -25.14
N SER A 184 21.46 38.34 -26.21
CA SER A 184 21.84 39.37 -27.19
C SER A 184 20.64 39.84 -28.04
N MET A 185 19.79 38.92 -28.50
CA MET A 185 18.63 39.27 -29.33
C MET A 185 17.52 39.97 -28.54
N THR A 186 17.34 39.61 -27.27
CA THR A 186 16.35 40.25 -26.38
C THR A 186 16.86 41.60 -25.83
N ALA A 187 18.15 41.71 -25.47
CA ALA A 187 18.74 42.97 -25.03
C ALA A 187 18.85 44.00 -26.17
N SER A 188 19.13 43.57 -27.40
CA SER A 188 19.16 44.48 -28.55
C SER A 188 17.76 45.00 -28.91
N ARG A 189 16.71 44.17 -28.76
CA ARG A 189 15.32 44.59 -28.98
C ARG A 189 14.85 45.58 -27.90
N LEU A 190 15.14 45.31 -26.64
CA LEU A 190 14.83 46.20 -25.52
C LEU A 190 15.62 47.51 -25.59
N GLY A 191 16.90 47.48 -26.01
CA GLY A 191 17.72 48.68 -26.20
C GLY A 191 17.23 49.57 -27.34
N ASN A 192 16.74 48.97 -28.43
CA ASN A 192 16.11 49.73 -29.52
C ASN A 192 14.76 50.34 -29.08
N GLU A 193 13.95 49.58 -28.34
CA GLU A 193 12.69 50.08 -27.77
C GLU A 193 12.96 51.22 -26.76
N GLU A 194 13.94 51.09 -25.87
CA GLU A 194 14.32 52.14 -24.89
C GLU A 194 14.90 53.40 -25.56
N GLN A 195 15.66 53.25 -26.65
CA GLN A 195 16.12 54.37 -27.47
C GLN A 195 14.96 55.07 -28.17
N THR A 196 14.00 54.33 -28.74
CA THR A 196 12.81 54.94 -29.36
C THR A 196 11.92 55.65 -28.34
N VAL A 197 11.74 55.08 -27.15
CA VAL A 197 11.01 55.73 -26.05
C VAL A 197 11.74 56.99 -25.58
N SER A 198 13.05 56.95 -25.43
CA SER A 198 13.86 58.13 -25.08
C SER A 198 13.76 59.23 -26.13
N GLN A 199 13.74 58.86 -27.42
CA GLN A 199 13.61 59.80 -28.53
C GLN A 199 12.20 60.42 -28.60
N LEU A 200 11.16 59.62 -28.34
CA LEU A 200 9.77 60.10 -28.23
C LEU A 200 9.59 61.04 -27.03
N LEU A 201 10.14 60.70 -25.87
CA LEU A 201 10.09 61.56 -24.68
C LEU A 201 10.84 62.88 -24.90
N GLN A 202 11.99 62.84 -25.58
CA GLN A 202 12.72 64.07 -25.94
C GLN A 202 11.94 64.93 -26.95
N SER A 203 11.31 64.33 -27.95
CA SER A 203 10.45 65.04 -28.89
C SER A 203 9.24 65.67 -28.18
N LEU A 204 8.64 64.95 -27.23
CA LEU A 204 7.51 65.46 -26.45
C LEU A 204 7.92 66.67 -25.61
N ARG A 205 9.08 66.61 -24.93
CA ARG A 205 9.64 67.76 -24.20
C ARG A 205 9.91 68.96 -25.12
N ASN A 206 10.46 68.71 -26.30
CA ASN A 206 10.74 69.76 -27.28
C ASN A 206 9.44 70.42 -27.79
N GLU A 207 8.39 69.64 -28.03
CA GLU A 207 7.08 70.15 -28.42
C GLU A 207 6.38 70.90 -27.29
N THR A 208 6.45 70.42 -26.04
CA THR A 208 5.94 71.17 -24.88
C THR A 208 6.64 72.53 -24.76
N GLN A 209 7.96 72.58 -24.92
CA GLN A 209 8.71 73.83 -24.87
C GLN A 209 8.43 74.76 -26.06
N ARG A 210 8.06 74.22 -27.23
CA ARG A 210 7.57 75.01 -28.37
C ARG A 210 6.18 75.58 -28.10
N ALA A 211 5.28 74.78 -27.54
CA ALA A 211 3.94 75.22 -27.18
C ALA A 211 3.98 76.35 -26.14
N GLU A 212 4.83 76.24 -25.12
CA GLU A 212 5.04 77.30 -24.11
C GLU A 212 5.57 78.60 -24.74
N ARG A 213 6.52 78.51 -25.69
CA ARG A 213 7.04 79.67 -26.42
C ARG A 213 5.96 80.34 -27.27
N LEU A 214 5.19 79.56 -28.03
CA LEU A 214 4.07 80.08 -28.83
C LEU A 214 2.98 80.71 -27.94
N GLN A 215 2.73 80.14 -26.76
CA GLN A 215 1.78 80.70 -25.80
C GLN A 215 2.27 82.04 -25.24
N ALA A 216 3.56 82.18 -24.95
CA ALA A 216 4.16 83.45 -24.52
C ALA A 216 4.11 84.51 -25.63
N GLU A 217 4.41 84.13 -26.89
CA GLU A 217 4.29 85.01 -28.06
C GLU A 217 2.84 85.46 -28.27
N LEU A 218 1.88 84.55 -28.14
CA LEU A 218 0.46 84.85 -28.27
C LEU A 218 0.02 85.85 -27.18
N GLN A 219 0.40 85.64 -25.92
CA GLN A 219 0.12 86.58 -24.83
C GLN A 219 0.76 87.96 -25.08
N THR A 220 1.98 87.99 -25.61
CA THR A 220 2.67 89.24 -25.97
C THR A 220 1.94 89.98 -27.09
N SER A 221 1.53 89.26 -28.15
CA SER A 221 0.75 89.83 -29.26
C SER A 221 -0.62 90.35 -28.80
N ALA A 222 -1.31 89.63 -27.91
CA ALA A 222 -2.59 90.03 -27.34
C ALA A 222 -2.47 91.30 -26.50
N SER A 223 -1.36 91.43 -25.76
CA SER A 223 -1.08 92.64 -24.96
C SER A 223 -0.79 93.84 -25.87
N ARG A 224 -0.04 93.63 -26.95
CA ARG A 224 0.22 94.67 -27.97
C ARG A 224 -1.05 95.12 -28.72
N ILE A 225 -1.96 94.20 -29.03
CA ILE A 225 -3.27 94.54 -29.63
C ILE A 225 -4.09 95.37 -28.66
N ARG A 226 -4.10 95.03 -27.37
CA ARG A 226 -4.79 95.79 -26.32
C ARG A 226 -4.25 97.23 -26.21
N GLU A 227 -2.93 97.41 -26.22
CA GLU A 227 -2.30 98.74 -26.24
C GLU A 227 -2.66 99.55 -27.50
N LEU A 228 -2.74 98.91 -28.67
CA LEU A 228 -3.14 99.58 -29.92
C LEU A 228 -4.64 99.97 -29.91
N MET A 229 -5.50 99.14 -29.31
CA MET A 229 -6.91 99.49 -29.12
C MET A 229 -7.07 100.69 -28.16
N GLU A 230 -6.29 100.73 -27.08
CA GLU A 230 -6.29 101.85 -26.13
C GLU A 230 -5.73 103.14 -26.77
N ARG A 231 -4.70 103.04 -27.63
CA ARG A 231 -4.21 104.19 -28.41
C ARG A 231 -5.21 104.67 -29.46
N LYS A 232 -5.98 103.77 -30.08
CA LYS A 232 -7.03 104.15 -31.06
C LYS A 232 -8.19 104.86 -30.38
N SER A 233 -8.57 104.42 -29.18
CA SER A 233 -9.56 105.09 -28.31
C SER A 233 -9.18 106.53 -27.94
N ASN A 234 -7.89 106.88 -27.95
CA ASN A 234 -7.39 108.21 -27.55
C ASN A 234 -7.18 109.19 -28.72
N VAL A 235 -7.46 108.80 -29.98
CA VAL A 235 -7.18 109.59 -31.19
C VAL A 235 -8.45 110.07 -31.92
N GLU A 236 -9.65 109.74 -31.42
CA GLU A 236 -10.94 110.12 -32.06
C GLU A 236 -11.55 111.46 -31.58
N ASP A 237 -10.84 112.28 -30.78
CA ASP A 237 -11.27 113.63 -30.36
C ASP A 237 -10.29 114.73 -30.83
N SER A 238 -10.12 114.93 -32.14
CA SER A 238 -9.54 116.18 -32.66
C SER A 238 -9.63 116.32 -34.18
N THR A 239 -10.68 116.97 -34.72
CA THR A 239 -10.56 117.94 -35.84
C THR A 239 -11.92 118.58 -36.18
N GLN A 240 -12.03 119.89 -35.96
CA GLN A 240 -13.12 120.75 -36.43
C GLN A 240 -12.48 121.78 -37.37
N THR A 241 -13.05 122.01 -38.56
CA THR A 241 -12.47 122.87 -39.61
C THR A 241 -13.57 123.69 -40.29
N THR A 242 -13.53 125.02 -40.07
CA THR A 242 -13.85 126.18 -40.98
C THR A 242 -15.25 126.29 -41.63
N GLN A 243 -15.87 127.45 -41.93
CA GLN A 243 -15.65 128.90 -41.80
C GLN A 243 -16.92 129.62 -42.34
N ALA A 244 -17.18 130.87 -41.88
CA ALA A 244 -17.58 132.10 -42.62
C ALA A 244 -18.73 132.10 -43.68
N GLU A 245 -19.58 133.12 -43.93
CA GLU A 245 -19.73 134.53 -43.50
C GLU A 245 -20.99 135.17 -44.19
N THR A 246 -21.53 136.24 -43.57
CA THR A 246 -22.16 137.50 -44.10
C THR A 246 -23.40 137.51 -45.04
N LYS A 247 -24.04 138.66 -45.35
CA LYS A 247 -24.84 139.69 -44.62
C LYS A 247 -25.24 140.77 -45.67
N GLU A 248 -26.48 141.30 -45.59
CA GLU A 248 -26.97 142.66 -46.05
C GLU A 248 -26.98 142.99 -47.58
N ASP A 249 -27.71 143.93 -48.17
CA ASP A 249 -28.95 144.73 -47.94
C ASP A 249 -29.20 145.61 -49.22
N SER A 250 -30.45 146.03 -49.49
CA SER A 250 -30.92 147.16 -50.36
C SER A 250 -30.64 147.11 -51.88
N GLY A 251 -31.40 147.69 -52.83
CA GLY A 251 -32.63 148.48 -52.87
C GLY A 251 -32.71 149.26 -54.22
N LYS A 252 -33.77 149.01 -55.02
CA LYS A 252 -34.38 149.83 -56.11
C LYS A 252 -33.65 150.08 -57.47
N GLU A 253 -34.18 149.48 -58.54
CA GLU A 253 -34.36 150.12 -59.87
C GLU A 253 -35.43 149.33 -60.68
N GLU A 254 -36.69 149.74 -60.57
CA GLU A 254 -37.89 148.96 -60.92
C GLU A 254 -38.08 148.72 -62.44
N ALA A 255 -38.58 147.53 -62.76
CA ALA A 255 -38.97 146.94 -64.06
C ALA A 255 -37.91 146.31 -64.99
N ALA A 256 -36.75 146.93 -65.29
CA ALA A 256 -35.75 146.33 -66.23
C ALA A 256 -34.65 145.53 -65.51
N SER A 257 -34.18 146.03 -64.35
CA SER A 257 -33.37 145.24 -63.43
C SER A 257 -34.17 144.09 -62.85
N GLU A 258 -35.50 144.25 -62.68
CA GLU A 258 -36.37 143.17 -62.23
C GLU A 258 -36.37 141.99 -63.18
N VAL A 259 -36.35 142.19 -64.51
CA VAL A 259 -36.33 141.08 -65.47
C VAL A 259 -34.97 140.38 -65.50
N GLU A 260 -33.85 141.10 -65.48
CA GLU A 260 -32.52 140.47 -65.43
C GLU A 260 -32.21 139.89 -64.04
N ASN A 261 -32.74 140.47 -62.95
CA ASN A 261 -32.73 139.93 -61.59
C ASN A 261 -33.65 138.71 -61.47
N LEU A 262 -34.82 138.71 -62.11
CA LEU A 262 -35.70 137.54 -62.21
C LEU A 262 -35.03 136.42 -63.01
N LYS A 263 -34.29 136.76 -64.06
CA LYS A 263 -33.52 135.79 -64.85
C LYS A 263 -32.29 135.27 -64.11
N SER A 264 -31.58 136.11 -63.36
CA SER A 264 -30.48 135.68 -62.49
C SER A 264 -31.00 134.83 -61.32
N GLN A 265 -32.12 135.23 -60.70
CA GLN A 265 -32.87 134.45 -59.71
C GLN A 265 -33.35 133.12 -60.28
N MET A 266 -33.89 133.11 -61.51
CA MET A 266 -34.28 131.89 -62.19
C MET A 266 -33.07 131.00 -62.43
N MET A 267 -31.93 131.53 -62.88
CA MET A 267 -30.70 130.76 -63.09
C MET A 267 -30.07 130.27 -61.78
N THR A 268 -30.13 131.03 -60.69
CA THR A 268 -29.70 130.55 -59.36
C THR A 268 -30.64 129.50 -58.82
N LEU A 269 -31.96 129.67 -58.92
CA LEU A 269 -32.94 128.66 -58.57
C LEU A 269 -32.77 127.39 -59.40
N PHE A 270 -32.46 127.50 -60.70
CA PHE A 270 -32.13 126.34 -61.54
C PHE A 270 -30.85 125.64 -61.09
N LYS A 271 -29.79 126.40 -60.76
CA LYS A 271 -28.56 125.82 -60.21
C LYS A 271 -28.77 125.18 -58.84
N GLU A 272 -29.55 125.79 -57.97
CA GLU A 272 -29.92 125.26 -56.65
C GLU A 272 -30.78 124.00 -56.78
N LEU A 273 -31.75 123.99 -57.70
CA LEU A 273 -32.56 122.81 -58.02
C LEU A 273 -31.68 121.69 -58.58
N GLN A 274 -30.77 122.00 -59.50
CA GLN A 274 -29.82 121.03 -60.05
C GLN A 274 -28.87 120.50 -58.99
N GLN A 275 -28.41 121.36 -58.07
CA GLN A 275 -27.56 120.96 -56.94
C GLN A 275 -28.35 120.12 -55.92
N ALA A 276 -29.61 120.46 -55.66
CA ALA A 276 -30.49 119.66 -54.81
C ALA A 276 -30.79 118.30 -55.44
N GLN A 277 -30.97 118.24 -56.76
CA GLN A 277 -31.14 116.98 -57.50
C GLN A 277 -29.87 116.12 -57.42
N SER A 278 -28.68 116.68 -57.65
CA SER A 278 -27.41 115.95 -57.47
C SER A 278 -27.25 115.41 -56.04
N LYS A 279 -27.59 116.22 -55.03
CA LYS A 279 -27.56 115.80 -53.62
C LYS A 279 -28.61 114.72 -53.32
N LEU A 280 -29.78 114.77 -53.95
CA LEU A 280 -30.80 113.73 -53.83
C LEU A 280 -30.31 112.42 -54.45
N ASP A 281 -29.75 112.48 -55.66
CA ASP A 281 -29.21 111.30 -56.36
C ASP A 281 -28.05 110.67 -55.56
N GLU A 282 -27.17 111.49 -54.99
CA GLU A 282 -26.11 111.05 -54.06
C GLU A 282 -26.70 110.39 -52.80
N ALA A 283 -27.74 110.97 -52.20
CA ALA A 283 -28.41 110.41 -51.03
C ALA A 283 -29.16 109.10 -51.35
N GLU A 284 -29.77 108.99 -52.53
CA GLU A 284 -30.39 107.76 -53.02
C GLU A 284 -29.34 106.68 -53.29
N GLY A 285 -28.19 107.05 -53.86
CA GLY A 285 -27.04 106.15 -54.04
C GLY A 285 -26.49 105.65 -52.70
N MET A 286 -26.34 106.54 -51.71
CA MET A 286 -25.95 106.17 -50.34
C MET A 286 -26.99 105.27 -49.67
N LYS A 287 -28.29 105.59 -49.80
CA LYS A 287 -29.39 104.77 -49.28
C LYS A 287 -29.37 103.36 -49.88
N LYS A 288 -29.16 103.23 -51.20
CA LYS A 288 -29.08 101.93 -51.88
C LYS A 288 -27.87 101.13 -51.38
N ASN A 289 -26.69 101.74 -51.28
CA ASN A 289 -25.50 101.10 -50.73
C ASN A 289 -25.70 100.64 -49.28
N LEU A 290 -26.31 101.48 -48.43
CA LEU A 290 -26.64 101.10 -47.05
C LEU A 290 -27.65 99.95 -47.02
N GLN A 291 -28.66 99.96 -47.89
CA GLN A 291 -29.65 98.89 -47.98
C GLN A 291 -29.02 97.57 -48.44
N ASP A 292 -28.12 97.61 -49.42
CA ASP A 292 -27.41 96.41 -49.88
C ASP A 292 -26.46 95.87 -48.80
N ARG A 293 -25.75 96.75 -48.06
CA ARG A 293 -24.97 96.35 -46.88
C ARG A 293 -25.83 95.77 -45.76
N CYS A 294 -27.02 96.33 -45.50
CA CYS A 294 -27.96 95.76 -44.53
C CYS A 294 -28.39 94.34 -44.94
N ARG A 295 -28.70 94.13 -46.23
CA ARG A 295 -29.04 92.79 -46.75
C ARG A 295 -27.89 91.80 -46.63
N GLU A 296 -26.66 92.23 -46.92
CA GLU A 296 -25.47 91.39 -46.80
C GLU A 296 -25.24 90.97 -45.34
N VAL A 297 -25.35 91.90 -44.39
CA VAL A 297 -25.24 91.60 -42.96
C VAL A 297 -26.39 90.70 -42.49
N GLU A 298 -27.61 90.90 -42.96
CA GLU A 298 -28.74 90.00 -42.66
C GLU A 298 -28.49 88.58 -43.18
N GLN A 299 -27.94 88.45 -44.38
CA GLN A 299 -27.55 87.17 -44.97
C GLN A 299 -26.43 86.49 -44.16
N ASP A 300 -25.40 87.24 -43.76
CA ASP A 300 -24.30 86.75 -42.91
C ASP A 300 -24.79 86.29 -41.53
N VAL A 301 -25.73 87.03 -40.93
CA VAL A 301 -26.35 86.64 -39.66
C VAL A 301 -27.16 85.35 -39.85
N ALA A 302 -27.86 85.18 -40.96
CA ALA A 302 -28.60 83.96 -41.25
C ALA A 302 -27.67 82.74 -41.43
N THR A 303 -26.57 82.89 -42.18
CA THR A 303 -25.58 81.82 -42.36
C THR A 303 -24.85 81.47 -41.07
N LEU A 304 -24.43 82.46 -40.27
CA LEU A 304 -23.80 82.22 -38.97
C LEU A 304 -24.75 81.52 -37.99
N LYS A 305 -26.04 81.85 -37.99
CA LYS A 305 -27.05 81.15 -37.19
C LYS A 305 -27.21 79.69 -37.63
N ALA A 306 -27.24 79.42 -38.94
CA ALA A 306 -27.31 78.05 -39.45
C ALA A 306 -26.08 77.23 -39.06
N GLN A 307 -24.88 77.80 -39.20
CA GLN A 307 -23.62 77.15 -38.78
C GLN A 307 -23.56 76.89 -37.28
N LEU A 308 -24.11 77.80 -36.44
CA LEU A 308 -24.18 77.59 -34.99
C LEU A 308 -25.06 76.39 -34.64
N VAL A 309 -26.22 76.25 -35.29
CA VAL A 309 -27.13 75.11 -35.09
C VAL A 309 -26.47 73.81 -35.54
N GLU A 310 -25.80 73.79 -36.69
CA GLU A 310 -25.06 72.62 -37.17
C GLU A 310 -23.94 72.22 -36.20
N LYS A 311 -23.16 73.20 -35.72
CA LYS A 311 -22.13 72.96 -34.70
C LYS A 311 -22.72 72.37 -33.42
N GLN A 312 -23.88 72.86 -32.98
CA GLN A 312 -24.55 72.35 -31.79
C GLN A 312 -25.08 70.91 -32.01
N ALA A 313 -25.58 70.59 -33.21
CA ALA A 313 -25.98 69.24 -33.58
C ALA A 313 -24.79 68.28 -33.57
N VAL A 314 -23.67 68.63 -34.23
CA VAL A 314 -22.43 67.85 -34.23
C VAL A 314 -21.89 67.67 -32.81
N GLN A 315 -21.94 68.71 -31.97
CA GLN A 315 -21.51 68.61 -30.57
C GLN A 315 -22.38 67.61 -29.78
N SER A 316 -23.70 67.63 -29.99
CA SER A 316 -24.61 66.68 -29.32
C SER A 316 -24.36 65.24 -29.77
N GLU A 317 -24.07 65.04 -31.05
CA GLU A 317 -23.73 63.73 -31.60
C GLU A 317 -22.37 63.25 -31.11
N ASN A 318 -21.36 64.13 -31.03
CA ASN A 318 -20.06 63.79 -30.47
C ASN A 318 -20.17 63.38 -28.99
N ASN A 319 -20.97 64.10 -28.19
CA ASN A 319 -21.25 63.73 -26.80
C ASN A 319 -21.95 62.37 -26.70
N ARG A 320 -22.91 62.08 -27.59
CA ARG A 320 -23.60 60.78 -27.66
C ARG A 320 -22.62 59.65 -28.00
N LEU A 321 -21.78 59.83 -29.02
CA LEU A 321 -20.77 58.85 -29.43
C LEU A 321 -19.73 58.62 -28.34
N LYS A 322 -19.33 59.68 -27.63
CA LYS A 322 -18.42 59.58 -26.48
C LYS A 322 -19.01 58.71 -25.37
N LEU A 323 -20.28 58.91 -25.01
CA LEU A 323 -20.96 58.04 -24.04
C LEU A 323 -21.06 56.58 -24.51
N GLN A 324 -21.30 56.36 -25.81
CA GLN A 324 -21.30 55.00 -26.37
C GLN A 324 -19.92 54.35 -26.30
N LEU A 325 -18.86 55.08 -26.63
CA LEU A 325 -17.47 54.60 -26.50
C LEU A 325 -17.12 54.31 -25.03
N ASP A 326 -17.45 55.20 -24.10
CA ASP A 326 -17.20 55.02 -22.67
C ASP A 326 -17.96 53.78 -22.15
N SER A 327 -19.20 53.56 -22.60
CA SER A 327 -19.99 52.37 -22.26
C SER A 327 -19.37 51.08 -22.80
N MET A 328 -18.99 51.06 -24.08
CA MET A 328 -18.33 49.89 -24.70
C MET A 328 -16.97 49.61 -24.06
N GLN A 329 -16.22 50.66 -23.70
CA GLN A 329 -14.94 50.52 -23.01
C GLN A 329 -15.12 49.93 -21.60
N ALA A 330 -16.14 50.36 -20.86
CA ALA A 330 -16.47 49.79 -19.55
C ALA A 330 -16.88 48.31 -19.65
N GLU A 331 -17.68 47.96 -20.67
CA GLU A 331 -18.08 46.58 -20.94
C GLU A 331 -16.87 45.70 -21.29
N SER A 332 -15.97 46.18 -22.15
CA SER A 332 -14.73 45.47 -22.49
C SER A 332 -13.81 45.26 -21.28
N GLN A 333 -13.68 46.26 -20.41
CA GLN A 333 -12.90 46.14 -19.18
C GLN A 333 -13.51 45.15 -18.18
N LEU A 334 -14.85 45.08 -18.11
CA LEU A 334 -15.54 44.09 -17.28
C LEU A 334 -15.31 42.68 -17.82
N GLU A 335 -15.42 42.49 -19.13
CA GLU A 335 -15.20 41.20 -19.77
C GLU A 335 -13.75 40.73 -19.63
N GLN A 336 -12.77 41.64 -19.75
CA GLN A 336 -11.37 41.33 -19.50
C GLN A 336 -11.12 40.89 -18.04
N ARG A 337 -11.78 41.52 -17.07
CA ARG A 337 -11.69 41.10 -15.66
C ARG A 337 -12.31 39.72 -15.44
N LYS A 338 -13.50 39.46 -15.98
CA LYS A 338 -14.14 38.14 -15.91
C LYS A 338 -13.27 37.04 -16.52
N ALA A 339 -12.72 37.27 -17.72
CA ALA A 339 -11.80 36.33 -18.35
C ALA A 339 -10.52 36.09 -17.52
N GLY A 340 -10.04 37.12 -16.80
CA GLY A 340 -8.95 36.99 -15.84
C GLY A 340 -9.32 36.11 -14.64
N GLU A 341 -10.51 36.32 -14.06
CA GLU A 341 -11.04 35.51 -12.96
C GLU A 341 -11.24 34.04 -13.38
N GLU A 342 -11.76 33.78 -14.58
CA GLU A 342 -11.91 32.43 -15.11
C GLU A 342 -10.55 31.73 -15.34
N ARG A 343 -9.53 32.45 -15.82
CA ARG A 343 -8.17 31.91 -15.91
C ARG A 343 -7.60 31.55 -14.54
N ASN A 344 -7.83 32.40 -13.53
CA ASN A 344 -7.40 32.11 -12.15
C ASN A 344 -8.14 30.90 -11.58
N ASN A 345 -9.45 30.79 -11.80
CA ASN A 345 -10.24 29.64 -11.38
C ASN A 345 -9.77 28.35 -12.06
N LEU A 346 -9.47 28.40 -13.36
CA LEU A 346 -8.92 27.25 -14.09
C LEU A 346 -7.53 26.87 -13.57
N ALA A 347 -6.67 27.84 -13.24
CA ALA A 347 -5.37 27.58 -12.64
C ALA A 347 -5.53 26.90 -11.26
N GLN A 348 -6.39 27.42 -10.39
CA GLN A 348 -6.69 26.81 -9.10
C GLN A 348 -7.24 25.39 -9.23
N LEU A 349 -8.12 25.14 -10.22
CA LEU A 349 -8.65 23.81 -10.48
C LEU A 349 -7.56 22.84 -10.97
N LYS A 350 -6.65 23.30 -11.83
CA LYS A 350 -5.50 22.52 -12.27
C LYS A 350 -4.56 22.17 -11.10
N ASP A 351 -4.30 23.13 -10.22
CA ASP A 351 -3.48 22.91 -9.02
C ASP A 351 -4.15 21.91 -8.07
N ALA A 352 -5.46 22.04 -7.85
CA ALA A 352 -6.23 21.10 -7.02
C ALA A 352 -6.24 19.68 -7.62
N TYR A 353 -6.42 19.55 -8.93
CA TYR A 353 -6.34 18.26 -9.62
C TYR A 353 -4.95 17.64 -9.52
N THR A 354 -3.90 18.44 -9.69
CA THR A 354 -2.51 17.99 -9.60
C THR A 354 -2.20 17.48 -8.19
N LYS A 355 -2.60 18.22 -7.15
CA LYS A 355 -2.47 17.78 -5.75
C LYS A 355 -3.23 16.50 -5.47
N LEU A 356 -4.48 16.39 -5.93
CA LEU A 356 -5.26 15.16 -5.75
C LEU A 356 -4.61 13.96 -6.45
N PHE A 357 -3.99 14.18 -7.60
CA PHE A 357 -3.26 13.14 -8.32
C PHE A 357 -1.97 12.72 -7.58
N GLU A 358 -1.24 13.67 -7.00
CA GLU A 358 -0.09 13.42 -6.12
C GLU A 358 -0.53 12.61 -4.89
N ASP A 359 -1.56 13.07 -4.16
CA ASP A 359 -2.13 12.39 -2.98
C ASP A 359 -2.58 10.96 -3.32
N TYR A 360 -3.23 10.75 -4.47
CA TYR A 360 -3.64 9.42 -4.92
C TYR A 360 -2.43 8.49 -5.17
N ASN A 361 -1.38 9.00 -5.80
CA ASN A 361 -0.17 8.21 -6.06
C ASN A 361 0.57 7.89 -4.76
N GLU A 362 0.67 8.85 -3.84
CA GLU A 362 1.23 8.61 -2.51
C GLU A 362 0.45 7.52 -1.76
N LEU A 363 -0.89 7.62 -1.73
CA LEU A 363 -1.75 6.63 -1.09
C LEU A 363 -1.61 5.25 -1.72
N LYS A 364 -1.46 5.18 -3.05
CA LYS A 364 -1.23 3.94 -3.80
C LYS A 364 0.11 3.30 -3.42
N GLU A 365 1.18 4.07 -3.36
CA GLU A 365 2.50 3.55 -2.95
C GLU A 365 2.53 3.18 -1.46
N GLU A 366 1.90 3.97 -0.59
CA GLU A 366 1.66 3.65 0.82
C GLU A 366 0.91 2.32 1.00
N LYS A 367 -0.15 2.11 0.20
CA LYS A 367 -0.91 0.86 0.20
C LYS A 367 -0.06 -0.31 -0.27
N LYS A 368 0.68 -0.15 -1.36
CA LYS A 368 1.61 -1.17 -1.87
C LYS A 368 2.71 -1.50 -0.86
N LYS A 369 3.21 -0.49 -0.13
CA LYS A 369 4.18 -0.66 0.95
C LYS A 369 3.58 -1.40 2.15
N ARG A 370 2.36 -1.06 2.58
CA ARG A 370 1.63 -1.82 3.62
C ARG A 370 1.35 -3.25 3.20
N GLU A 371 0.88 -3.48 1.98
CA GLU A 371 0.60 -4.82 1.45
C GLU A 371 1.87 -5.67 1.39
N SER A 372 2.99 -5.12 0.89
CA SER A 372 4.27 -5.81 0.87
C SER A 372 4.87 -6.03 2.26
N GLN A 373 4.70 -5.09 3.21
CA GLN A 373 5.23 -5.22 4.56
C GLN A 373 4.41 -6.15 5.47
N LEU A 374 3.08 -6.09 5.44
CA LEU A 374 2.22 -6.80 6.38
C LEU A 374 1.82 -8.19 5.88
N VAL A 375 1.37 -8.28 4.62
CA VAL A 375 0.76 -9.53 4.12
C VAL A 375 1.81 -10.61 3.86
N GLN A 376 3.03 -10.24 3.46
CA GLN A 376 4.08 -11.23 3.23
C GLN A 376 4.87 -11.55 4.49
N LYS A 377 5.22 -10.57 5.33
CA LYS A 377 6.14 -10.84 6.44
C LYS A 377 5.47 -11.58 7.60
N GLU A 378 4.32 -11.11 8.08
CA GLU A 378 3.65 -11.71 9.24
C GLU A 378 3.10 -13.10 8.92
N VAL A 379 2.53 -13.28 7.73
CA VAL A 379 2.01 -14.59 7.30
C VAL A 379 3.14 -15.59 7.08
N VAL A 380 4.26 -15.16 6.48
CA VAL A 380 5.43 -16.05 6.30
C VAL A 380 6.06 -16.40 7.64
N GLU A 381 6.23 -15.44 8.57
CA GLU A 381 6.76 -15.72 9.91
C GLU A 381 5.84 -16.69 10.69
N GLN A 382 4.52 -16.50 10.62
CA GLN A 382 3.56 -17.41 11.25
C GLN A 382 3.63 -18.83 10.65
N LEU A 383 3.68 -18.95 9.32
CA LEU A 383 3.80 -20.24 8.65
C LEU A 383 5.15 -20.91 8.95
N GLN A 384 6.24 -20.15 9.04
CA GLN A 384 7.55 -20.66 9.42
C GLN A 384 7.56 -21.16 10.87
N GLN A 385 6.95 -20.43 11.80
CA GLN A 385 6.82 -20.87 13.20
C GLN A 385 5.98 -22.14 13.31
N GLN A 386 4.86 -22.23 12.57
CA GLN A 386 4.03 -23.42 12.53
C GLN A 386 4.77 -24.62 11.94
N LEU A 387 5.56 -24.41 10.88
CA LEU A 387 6.37 -25.45 10.27
C LEU A 387 7.44 -25.96 11.23
N ALA A 388 8.20 -25.06 11.88
CA ALA A 388 9.23 -25.42 12.84
C ALA A 388 8.66 -26.21 14.03
N ALA A 389 7.51 -25.78 14.58
CA ALA A 389 6.84 -26.50 15.66
C ALA A 389 6.35 -27.90 15.22
N ALA A 390 5.86 -28.03 13.98
CA ALA A 390 5.47 -29.32 13.43
C ALA A 390 6.67 -30.25 13.21
N GLU A 391 7.79 -29.72 12.73
CA GLU A 391 9.05 -30.46 12.57
C GLU A 391 9.60 -30.95 13.91
N GLU A 392 9.61 -30.10 14.94
CA GLU A 392 10.02 -30.49 16.30
C GLU A 392 9.11 -31.57 16.89
N ALA A 393 7.79 -31.43 16.72
CA ALA A 393 6.83 -32.42 17.18
C ALA A 393 6.99 -33.78 16.46
N LEU A 394 7.33 -33.75 15.17
CA LEU A 394 7.65 -34.97 14.40
C LEU A 394 8.94 -35.61 14.89
N ALA A 395 9.99 -34.82 15.14
CA ALA A 395 11.24 -35.31 15.71
C ALA A 395 11.03 -35.96 17.09
N ALA A 396 10.25 -35.33 17.97
CA ALA A 396 9.91 -35.88 19.28
C ALA A 396 9.13 -37.19 19.18
N LYS A 397 8.16 -37.28 18.27
CA LYS A 397 7.43 -38.53 17.98
C LYS A 397 8.36 -39.61 17.45
N GLN A 398 9.32 -39.25 16.59
CA GLN A 398 10.29 -40.20 16.04
C GLN A 398 11.20 -40.77 17.14
N THR A 399 11.73 -39.92 18.03
CA THR A 399 12.51 -40.36 19.20
C THR A 399 11.69 -41.32 20.07
N ARG A 400 10.42 -41.01 20.33
CA ARG A 400 9.54 -41.89 21.12
C ARG A 400 9.30 -43.24 20.46
N ILE A 401 9.14 -43.26 19.14
CA ILE A 401 9.02 -44.51 18.37
C ILE A 401 10.29 -45.36 18.52
N ASP A 402 11.46 -44.73 18.45
CA ASP A 402 12.73 -45.45 18.54
C ASP A 402 12.99 -46.00 19.96
N GLU A 403 12.62 -45.25 21.01
CA GLU A 403 12.59 -45.77 22.38
C GLU A 403 11.67 -46.99 22.52
N MET A 404 10.44 -46.90 21.99
CA MET A 404 9.48 -48.00 22.05
C MET A 404 9.98 -49.23 21.29
N LYS A 405 10.61 -49.06 20.12
CA LYS A 405 11.22 -50.15 19.37
C LYS A 405 12.33 -50.84 20.17
N GLN A 406 13.18 -50.06 20.84
CA GLN A 406 14.24 -50.62 21.69
C GLN A 406 13.66 -51.39 22.88
N GLU A 407 12.59 -50.88 23.49
CA GLU A 407 11.88 -51.58 24.58
C GLU A 407 11.26 -52.89 24.10
N ILE A 408 10.60 -52.89 22.94
CA ILE A 408 10.03 -54.09 22.32
C ILE A 408 11.12 -55.14 22.09
N TYR A 409 12.24 -54.74 21.49
CA TYR A 409 13.35 -55.66 21.23
C TYR A 409 13.94 -56.27 22.51
N ARG A 410 14.01 -55.49 23.60
CA ARG A 410 14.45 -55.99 24.91
C ARG A 410 13.48 -57.01 25.47
N LYS A 411 12.18 -56.70 25.42
CA LYS A 411 11.12 -57.60 25.89
C LYS A 411 11.03 -58.88 25.05
N GLU A 412 11.29 -58.81 23.75
CA GLU A 412 11.37 -59.99 22.88
C GLU A 412 12.48 -60.96 23.35
N LYS A 413 13.66 -60.44 23.70
CA LYS A 413 14.74 -61.27 24.27
C LYS A 413 14.38 -61.89 25.62
N GLU A 414 13.72 -61.13 26.48
CA GLU A 414 13.25 -61.65 27.78
C GLU A 414 12.20 -62.75 27.58
N LEU A 415 11.30 -62.61 26.59
CA LEU A 415 10.34 -63.64 26.23
C LEU A 415 11.01 -64.90 25.68
N GLU A 416 12.04 -64.76 24.83
CA GLU A 416 12.85 -65.89 24.38
C GLU A 416 13.47 -66.64 25.57
N GLN A 417 14.00 -65.92 26.56
CA GLN A 417 14.57 -66.53 27.76
C GLN A 417 13.52 -67.28 28.60
N ILE A 418 12.32 -66.71 28.76
CA ILE A 418 11.21 -67.37 29.48
C ILE A 418 10.83 -68.68 28.78
N SER A 419 10.79 -68.70 27.44
CA SER A 419 10.47 -69.92 26.68
C SER A 419 11.49 -71.05 26.93
N VAL A 420 12.77 -70.70 27.09
CA VAL A 420 13.83 -71.66 27.44
C VAL A 420 13.64 -72.20 28.85
N PHE A 421 13.37 -71.34 29.83
CA PHE A 421 13.12 -71.78 31.21
C PHE A 421 11.86 -72.64 31.32
N GLN A 422 10.83 -72.35 30.55
CA GLN A 422 9.63 -73.17 30.48
C GLN A 422 9.95 -74.57 29.95
N ALA A 423 10.68 -74.67 28.83
CA ALA A 423 11.12 -75.94 28.28
C ALA A 423 12.00 -76.72 29.27
N GLN A 424 12.90 -76.04 29.99
CA GLN A 424 13.72 -76.65 31.03
C GLN A 424 12.87 -77.23 32.18
N ALA A 425 11.86 -76.48 32.64
CA ALA A 425 10.94 -76.95 33.69
C ALA A 425 10.12 -78.17 33.22
N GLU A 426 9.66 -78.17 31.97
CA GLU A 426 8.94 -79.31 31.38
C GLU A 426 9.83 -80.57 31.33
N VAL A 427 11.08 -80.45 30.88
CA VAL A 427 12.04 -81.56 30.86
C VAL A 427 12.29 -82.10 32.27
N TYR A 428 12.60 -81.25 33.25
CA TYR A 428 12.81 -81.71 34.63
C TYR A 428 11.57 -82.35 35.24
N SER A 429 10.37 -81.84 34.92
CA SER A 429 9.13 -82.46 35.38
C SER A 429 8.95 -83.85 34.77
N SER A 430 9.21 -84.00 33.47
CA SER A 430 9.16 -85.29 32.77
C SER A 430 10.17 -86.28 33.33
N ASP A 431 11.42 -85.87 33.53
CA ASP A 431 12.49 -86.69 34.11
C ASP A 431 12.14 -87.13 35.54
N PHE A 432 11.58 -86.22 36.34
CA PHE A 432 11.11 -86.55 37.69
C PHE A 432 10.00 -87.62 37.67
N TYR A 433 9.01 -87.51 36.78
CA TYR A 433 7.95 -88.51 36.67
C TYR A 433 8.46 -89.84 36.11
N ALA A 434 9.41 -89.82 35.17
CA ALA A 434 10.05 -91.01 34.63
C ALA A 434 10.85 -91.75 35.72
N GLU A 435 11.67 -91.02 36.49
CA GLU A 435 12.45 -91.55 37.60
C GLU A 435 11.55 -92.12 38.69
N ARG A 436 10.47 -91.41 39.05
CA ARG A 436 9.48 -91.91 40.01
C ARG A 436 8.85 -93.21 39.53
N THR A 437 8.41 -93.29 38.28
CA THR A 437 7.80 -94.49 37.70
C THR A 437 8.79 -95.65 37.68
N ALA A 438 10.05 -95.40 37.31
CA ALA A 438 11.12 -96.40 37.32
C ALA A 438 11.39 -96.91 38.74
N ARG A 439 11.42 -96.00 39.73
CA ARG A 439 11.62 -96.33 41.15
C ARG A 439 10.46 -97.13 41.73
N GLU A 440 9.22 -96.80 41.38
CA GLU A 440 8.03 -97.56 41.77
C GLU A 440 8.08 -98.99 41.19
N LYS A 441 8.42 -99.15 39.90
CA LYS A 441 8.62 -100.48 39.28
C LYS A 441 9.74 -101.29 39.95
N LEU A 442 10.88 -100.67 40.22
CA LEU A 442 11.97 -101.32 40.96
C LEU A 442 11.52 -101.73 42.37
N HIS A 443 10.70 -100.92 43.03
CA HIS A 443 10.16 -101.24 44.34
C HIS A 443 9.20 -102.44 44.27
N GLU A 444 8.31 -102.49 43.27
CA GLU A 444 7.42 -103.62 43.01
C GLU A 444 8.20 -104.92 42.72
N GLU A 445 9.24 -104.86 41.89
CA GLU A 445 10.12 -106.00 41.60
C GLU A 445 10.88 -106.46 42.85
N ARG A 446 11.40 -105.52 43.65
CA ARG A 446 12.06 -105.80 44.92
C ARG A 446 11.12 -106.50 45.91
N GLU A 447 9.87 -106.05 46.03
CA GLU A 447 8.87 -106.68 46.87
C GLU A 447 8.51 -108.09 46.37
N ARG A 448 8.34 -108.25 45.05
CA ARG A 448 8.10 -109.57 44.44
C ARG A 448 9.24 -110.55 44.72
N LEU A 449 10.49 -110.12 44.55
CA LEU A 449 11.67 -110.93 44.86
C LEU A 449 11.78 -111.23 46.37
N ALA A 450 11.46 -110.28 47.23
CA ALA A 450 11.44 -110.50 48.68
C ALA A 450 10.43 -111.57 49.09
N VAL A 451 9.22 -111.56 48.52
CA VAL A 451 8.21 -112.60 48.74
C VAL A 451 8.68 -113.98 48.23
N GLN A 452 9.29 -114.04 47.05
CA GLN A 452 9.86 -115.29 46.52
C GLN A 452 10.99 -115.84 47.40
N LEU A 453 11.88 -114.97 47.87
CA LEU A 453 12.98 -115.33 48.76
C LEU A 453 12.45 -115.86 50.10
N GLU A 454 11.41 -115.24 50.65
CA GLU A 454 10.74 -115.70 51.87
C GLU A 454 10.06 -117.07 51.68
N TYR A 455 9.43 -117.30 50.53
CA TYR A 455 8.86 -118.61 50.18
C TYR A 455 9.95 -119.70 50.12
N VAL A 456 11.06 -119.43 49.42
CA VAL A 456 12.20 -120.38 49.33
C VAL A 456 12.83 -120.61 50.71
N LYS A 457 12.98 -119.57 51.54
CA LYS A 457 13.45 -119.72 52.93
C LYS A 457 12.54 -120.64 53.73
N LYS A 458 11.23 -120.47 53.65
CA LYS A 458 10.26 -121.36 54.33
C LYS A 458 10.33 -122.79 53.81
N GLN A 459 10.47 -122.98 52.51
CA GLN A 459 10.65 -124.31 51.92
C GLN A 459 11.95 -124.97 52.39
N ASN A 460 13.07 -124.24 52.43
CA ASN A 460 14.35 -124.74 52.95
C ASN A 460 14.26 -125.07 54.44
N ALA A 461 13.63 -124.21 55.25
CA ALA A 461 13.39 -124.48 56.66
C ALA A 461 12.54 -125.75 56.84
N HIS A 462 11.49 -125.93 56.04
CA HIS A 462 10.66 -127.13 56.05
C HIS A 462 11.44 -128.39 55.67
N LEU A 463 12.23 -128.35 54.58
CA LEU A 463 13.09 -129.47 54.19
C LEU A 463 14.14 -129.79 55.25
N GLN A 464 14.67 -128.77 55.94
CA GLN A 464 15.60 -128.95 57.04
C GLN A 464 14.92 -129.57 58.26
N GLU A 465 13.70 -129.14 58.61
CA GLU A 465 12.87 -129.79 59.63
C GLU A 465 12.53 -131.24 59.26
N GLU A 466 12.26 -131.53 57.99
CA GLU A 466 12.03 -132.89 57.49
C GLU A 466 13.28 -133.75 57.61
N MET A 467 14.44 -133.26 57.16
CA MET A 467 15.74 -133.92 57.34
C MET A 467 16.04 -134.18 58.81
N GLU A 468 15.82 -133.20 59.68
CA GLU A 468 15.98 -133.37 61.11
C GLU A 468 14.96 -134.35 61.68
N SER A 469 13.72 -134.37 61.18
CA SER A 469 12.68 -135.31 61.62
C SER A 469 12.98 -136.74 61.18
N LEU A 470 13.58 -136.93 60.01
CA LEU A 470 14.07 -138.20 59.51
C LEU A 470 15.33 -138.61 60.27
N GLY A 471 16.22 -137.66 60.58
CA GLY A 471 17.34 -137.85 61.49
C GLY A 471 16.87 -138.30 62.86
N ARG A 472 15.91 -137.60 63.47
CA ARG A 472 15.27 -137.94 64.75
C ARG A 472 14.53 -139.29 64.69
N ARG A 473 13.81 -139.59 63.61
CA ARG A 473 13.14 -140.89 63.40
C ARG A 473 14.15 -142.02 63.27
N SER A 474 15.19 -141.85 62.47
CA SER A 474 16.30 -142.80 62.34
C SER A 474 16.98 -143.03 63.69
N LEU A 475 17.24 -141.95 64.45
CA LEU A 475 17.83 -142.02 65.80
C LEU A 475 16.89 -142.72 66.80
N ASN A 476 15.59 -142.43 66.76
CA ASN A 476 14.56 -143.11 67.56
C ASN A 476 14.40 -144.58 67.14
N GLU A 477 14.51 -144.93 65.87
CA GLU A 477 14.46 -146.31 65.38
C GLU A 477 15.72 -147.09 65.81
N MET A 478 16.88 -146.43 65.84
CA MET A 478 18.11 -146.93 66.45
C MET A 478 17.94 -147.13 67.97
N GLN A 479 17.27 -146.21 68.67
CA GLN A 479 16.97 -146.33 70.10
C GLN A 479 15.90 -147.39 70.42
N MET A 480 14.88 -147.59 69.58
CA MET A 480 13.83 -148.60 69.79
C MET A 480 14.32 -150.04 69.52
N ARG A 481 15.46 -150.19 68.84
CA ARG A 481 16.22 -151.47 68.78
C ARG A 481 17.13 -151.69 70.01
N HIS A 482 17.24 -150.70 70.89
CA HIS A 482 18.06 -150.75 72.12
C HIS A 482 17.33 -150.07 73.30
N GLY A 483 16.24 -150.68 73.76
CA GLY A 483 15.66 -150.38 75.06
C GLY A 483 16.53 -150.92 76.20
N GLY A 484 17.21 -150.02 76.93
CA GLY A 484 17.79 -150.30 78.25
C GLY A 484 18.98 -149.41 78.69
N ALA A 485 18.71 -148.51 79.65
CA ALA A 485 19.64 -147.80 80.58
C ALA A 485 20.68 -146.82 79.97
N SER A 486 20.61 -145.49 80.14
CA SER A 486 20.74 -144.63 81.35
C SER A 486 22.05 -144.79 82.13
N ILE A 487 22.91 -143.74 82.15
CA ILE A 487 23.51 -143.12 83.37
C ILE A 487 24.61 -142.03 83.09
N HIS A 488 24.42 -140.86 83.75
CA HIS A 488 25.35 -139.81 84.28
C HIS A 488 26.40 -139.11 83.37
N GLY A 489 26.69 -137.80 83.52
CA GLY A 489 26.32 -136.86 84.57
C GLY A 489 26.81 -135.40 84.36
N ALA A 490 26.16 -134.53 85.12
CA ALA A 490 26.47 -133.21 85.70
C ALA A 490 27.68 -132.32 85.28
N GLY A 491 27.37 -131.00 85.23
CA GLY A 491 28.21 -129.87 85.67
C GLY A 491 28.94 -129.12 84.52
N ALA A 492 29.11 -127.80 84.50
CA ALA A 492 28.85 -126.72 85.46
C ALA A 492 28.93 -125.35 84.73
N SER A 493 28.44 -124.31 85.38
CA SER A 493 28.44 -122.91 84.95
C SER A 493 29.62 -122.14 85.56
N LEU A 494 30.31 -121.26 84.80
CA LEU A 494 30.54 -119.82 85.06
C LEU A 494 31.75 -119.21 84.30
N VAL A 495 31.48 -118.08 83.62
CA VAL A 495 32.25 -116.81 83.49
C VAL A 495 33.62 -116.75 82.77
N GLY A 496 33.69 -115.85 81.77
CA GLY A 496 34.60 -114.69 81.84
C GLY A 496 35.50 -114.30 80.64
N ARG A 497 35.20 -113.14 80.05
CA ARG A 497 36.10 -112.12 79.47
C ARG A 497 36.72 -112.36 78.07
N GLY A 498 36.67 -111.32 77.23
CA GLY A 498 37.10 -111.34 75.82
C GLY A 498 38.35 -110.51 75.50
N THR A 499 38.65 -110.45 74.20
CA THR A 499 39.45 -109.46 73.40
C THR A 499 39.39 -109.98 71.95
N SER A 500 38.74 -109.26 71.03
CA SER A 500 39.33 -108.36 70.01
C SER A 500 40.36 -108.98 69.04
N THR A 501 40.13 -108.71 67.75
CA THR A 501 41.10 -108.65 66.64
C THR A 501 41.69 -109.96 66.11
N PHE A 502 41.25 -110.42 64.93
CA PHE A 502 41.99 -110.28 63.66
C PHE A 502 41.20 -110.97 62.52
N CYS A 503 40.65 -110.22 61.59
CA CYS A 503 40.28 -110.69 60.26
C CYS A 503 40.74 -109.63 59.26
N THR A 504 41.97 -109.80 58.79
CA THR A 504 42.59 -109.16 57.62
C THR A 504 41.78 -109.59 56.39
N ASP A 505 41.09 -108.69 55.73
CA ASP A 505 41.59 -107.72 54.74
C ASP A 505 41.56 -108.28 53.30
N TRP A 506 40.63 -107.73 52.52
CA TRP A 506 40.68 -107.61 51.07
C TRP A 506 40.22 -106.19 50.75
N HIS A 507 41.16 -105.25 50.77
CA HIS A 507 41.00 -103.89 50.23
C HIS A 507 40.85 -103.88 48.69
N GLN A 508 39.93 -103.06 48.17
CA GLN A 508 40.22 -101.83 47.40
C GLN A 508 38.92 -101.26 46.78
N GLY A 509 38.60 -99.96 46.84
CA GLY A 509 39.39 -98.82 47.28
C GLY A 509 38.54 -97.67 47.83
N SER A 510 39.01 -97.08 48.92
CA SER A 510 38.56 -95.82 49.50
C SER A 510 39.65 -94.77 49.27
N ILE A 511 39.28 -93.67 48.63
CA ILE A 511 40.15 -92.50 48.40
C ILE A 511 40.53 -91.89 49.77
N PRO A 512 41.78 -91.45 50.01
CA PRO A 512 42.14 -90.76 51.25
C PRO A 512 41.30 -89.48 51.40
N GLU A 513 40.57 -89.33 52.52
CA GLU A 513 39.59 -88.25 52.72
C GLU A 513 40.17 -86.81 52.69
N HIS A 514 41.49 -86.63 52.73
CA HIS A 514 42.13 -85.31 52.79
C HIS A 514 43.38 -85.19 51.89
N ALA A 515 43.24 -85.46 50.58
CA ALA A 515 44.33 -85.30 49.61
C ALA A 515 44.08 -84.15 48.62
N CYS A 516 45.09 -83.32 48.37
CA CYS A 516 45.01 -82.26 47.37
C CYS A 516 45.02 -82.84 45.95
N PRO A 517 44.01 -82.57 45.10
CA PRO A 517 43.91 -83.19 43.78
C PRO A 517 44.96 -82.70 42.76
N LYS A 518 45.71 -81.61 43.04
CA LYS A 518 46.76 -81.10 42.13
C LYS A 518 48.13 -81.73 42.38
N CYS A 519 48.56 -81.80 43.64
CA CYS A 519 49.90 -82.30 44.01
C CYS A 519 49.88 -83.67 44.72
N ASN A 520 48.68 -84.18 45.03
CA ASN A 520 48.45 -85.47 45.71
C ASN A 520 49.06 -85.57 47.12
N GLU A 521 49.29 -84.42 47.76
CA GLU A 521 49.78 -84.35 49.15
C GLU A 521 48.63 -84.67 50.12
N ILE A 522 48.89 -85.60 51.05
CA ILE A 522 47.91 -86.05 52.05
C ILE A 522 48.07 -85.19 53.29
N LEU A 523 47.02 -84.48 53.66
CA LEU A 523 47.02 -83.53 54.76
C LEU A 523 46.22 -84.10 55.95
N PRO A 524 46.61 -83.72 57.19
CA PRO A 524 46.10 -84.36 58.40
C PRO A 524 44.61 -84.06 58.69
N ASP A 525 44.08 -82.94 58.20
CA ASP A 525 42.67 -82.54 58.34
C ASP A 525 42.16 -81.67 57.18
N LEU A 526 40.83 -81.46 57.14
CA LEU A 526 40.14 -80.71 56.10
C LEU A 526 40.50 -79.22 56.08
N ASP A 527 40.79 -78.62 57.24
CA ASP A 527 41.14 -77.21 57.37
C ASP A 527 42.52 -76.94 56.74
N THR A 528 43.50 -77.83 56.99
CA THR A 528 44.82 -77.75 56.34
C THR A 528 44.72 -77.97 54.83
N LEU A 529 43.81 -78.84 54.39
CA LEU A 529 43.54 -79.05 52.96
C LEU A 529 42.90 -77.83 52.28
N GLN A 530 41.96 -77.14 52.92
CA GLN A 530 41.33 -75.94 52.36
C GLN A 530 42.34 -74.78 52.21
N ILE A 531 43.24 -74.60 53.19
CA ILE A 531 44.31 -73.60 53.09
C ILE A 531 45.27 -73.97 51.95
N HIS A 532 45.70 -75.24 51.89
CA HIS A 532 46.61 -75.72 50.86
C HIS A 532 46.01 -75.60 49.44
N ILE A 533 44.74 -75.92 49.23
CA ILE A 533 44.09 -75.80 47.91
C ILE A 533 44.07 -74.35 47.42
N MET A 534 43.92 -73.38 48.33
CA MET A 534 43.94 -71.96 47.99
C MET A 534 45.30 -71.52 47.43
N ASP A 535 46.39 -72.01 48.03
CA ASP A 535 47.76 -71.72 47.59
C ASP A 535 48.18 -72.57 46.38
N CYS A 536 47.67 -73.81 46.29
CA CYS A 536 48.05 -74.77 45.26
C CYS A 536 47.29 -74.54 43.94
N ILE A 537 46.16 -73.82 43.90
CA ILE A 537 45.41 -73.55 42.65
C ILE A 537 46.00 -72.39 41.83
N ASN A 538 46.75 -71.48 42.44
CA ASN A 538 47.60 -70.54 41.72
C ASN A 538 48.90 -71.22 41.24
#